data_AF-A0A497PEK0-F1
#
_entry.id   AF-A0A497PEK0-F1
#
_cell.length_a   1.000
_cell.length_b   1.000
_cell.length_c   1.000
_cell.angle_alpha   90.00
_cell.angle_beta   90.00
_cell.angle_gamma   90.00
#
_symmetry.space_group_name_H-M   'P 1'
#
loop_
_entity.id
_entity.type
_entity.pdbx_description
1 polymer ?
#
loop_
_entity_poly.entity_id
_entity_poly.type
_entity_poly.pdbx_seq_one_letter_code
_entity_poly.pdbx_strand_id
1 'polypeptide(L)' 'MLEANRHPNIEILTYSEVVDVDGYIGNFEVKVNRKARYVNESKCTGCGSCTDVCPIYIPNYFDENLS' A
#
# COMPACT_ATOMS: atom_id res chain seq x y z
N MET A 1 -9.34 -5.48 -9.25
CA MET A 1 -8.30 -4.48 -8.89
C MET A 1 -7.55 -3.93 -10.11
N LEU A 2 -7.30 -4.74 -11.15
CA LEU A 2 -6.55 -4.29 -12.33
C LEU A 2 -7.16 -3.07 -13.03
N GLU A 3 -8.49 -3.09 -13.24
CA GLU A 3 -9.21 -2.00 -13.91
C GLU A 3 -9.11 -0.68 -13.14
N ALA A 4 -9.26 -0.72 -11.81
CA ALA A 4 -9.14 0.47 -10.97
C ALA A 4 -7.72 1.07 -11.03
N ASN A 5 -6.68 0.22 -11.07
CA ASN A 5 -5.29 0.68 -11.11
C ASN A 5 -4.89 1.31 -12.45
N ARG A 6 -5.61 1.01 -13.52
CA ARG A 6 -5.35 1.55 -14.87
C ARG A 6 -6.26 2.71 -15.24
N HIS A 7 -7.19 3.08 -14.36
CA HIS A 7 -8.19 4.09 -14.66
C HIS A 7 -7.59 5.51 -14.52
N PRO A 8 -7.70 6.37 -15.54
CA PRO A 8 -7.02 7.68 -15.55
C PRO A 8 -7.54 8.67 -14.49
N ASN A 9 -8.79 8.50 -14.05
CA ASN A 9 -9.42 9.37 -13.06
C ASN A 9 -9.39 8.80 -11.63
N ILE A 10 -8.62 7.73 -11.39
CA ILE A 10 -8.50 7.11 -10.06
C ILE A 10 -7.04 7.08 -9.67
N GLU A 11 -6.72 7.74 -8.56
CA GLU A 11 -5.41 7.60 -7.92
C GLU A 11 -5.51 6.55 -6.82
N ILE A 12 -4.68 5.50 -6.91
CA ILE A 12 -4.62 4.45 -5.88
C ILE A 12 -3.45 4.71 -4.93
N LEU A 13 -3.79 4.98 -3.68
CA LEU A 13 -2.84 5.06 -2.57
C LEU A 13 -2.84 3.75 -1.78
N THR A 14 -2.10 2.74 -2.26
CA THR A 14 -1.98 1.46 -1.53
C THR A 14 -1.12 1.62 -0.26
N TYR A 15 -1.31 0.74 0.74
CA TYR A 15 -0.60 0.78 2.03
C TYR A 15 -0.64 2.18 2.69
N SER A 16 -1.77 2.85 2.54
CA SER A 16 -1.99 4.20 3.03
C SER A 16 -3.22 4.22 3.92
N GLU A 17 -3.21 5.05 4.95
CA GLU A 17 -4.31 5.20 5.89
C GLU A 17 -4.70 6.67 5.99
N VAL A 18 -5.99 6.94 6.08
CA VAL A 18 -6.49 8.28 6.39
C VAL A 18 -6.21 8.56 7.85
N VAL A 19 -5.46 9.61 8.13
CA VAL A 19 -5.09 10.00 9.50
C VAL A 19 -5.92 11.16 10.02
N ASP A 20 -6.46 11.98 9.12
CA ASP A 20 -7.21 13.17 9.49
C ASP A 20 -8.18 13.57 8.37
N VAL A 21 -9.33 14.10 8.76
CA VAL A 21 -10.35 14.60 7.84
C VAL A 21 -10.90 15.90 8.41
N ASP A 22 -10.54 17.00 7.76
CA ASP A 22 -10.95 18.35 8.09
C ASP A 22 -11.94 18.89 7.05
N GLY A 23 -12.68 19.94 7.42
CA GLY A 23 -13.55 20.69 6.52
C GLY A 23 -15.03 20.35 6.65
N TYR A 24 -15.77 20.56 5.56
CA TYR A 24 -17.23 20.42 5.53
C TYR A 24 -17.69 19.97 4.14
N ILE A 25 -19.00 19.75 3.99
CA ILE A 25 -19.61 19.23 2.77
C ILE A 25 -19.16 20.05 1.55
N GLY A 26 -18.45 19.39 0.63
CA GLY A 26 -17.94 19.97 -0.62
C GLY A 26 -16.53 20.57 -0.54
N ASN A 27 -15.97 20.75 0.66
CA ASN A 27 -14.60 21.25 0.88
C ASN A 27 -13.93 20.42 1.98
N PHE A 28 -13.51 19.21 1.61
CA PHE A 28 -12.78 18.33 2.51
C PHE A 28 -11.28 18.47 2.29
N GLU A 29 -10.54 18.55 3.38
CA GLU A 29 -9.09 18.39 3.39
C GLU A 29 -8.78 17.09 4.14
N VAL A 30 -8.17 16.14 3.43
CA VAL A 30 -7.91 14.80 3.97
C VAL A 30 -6.41 14.58 4.03
N LYS A 31 -5.90 14.27 5.22
CA LYS A 31 -4.50 13.86 5.38
C LYS A 31 -4.41 12.35 5.27
N VAL A 32 -3.66 11.88 4.29
CA VAL A 32 -3.43 10.46 4.04
C VAL A 32 -1.97 10.15 4.34
N ASN A 33 -1.74 9.25 5.30
CA ASN A 33 -0.42 8.74 5.62
C ASN A 33 -0.09 7.55 4.71
N ARG A 34 0.78 7.78 3.73
CA ARG A 34 1.37 6.71 2.92
C ARG A 34 2.51 6.06 3.68
N LYS A 35 2.28 4.86 4.21
CA LYS A 35 3.29 4.15 5.01
C LYS A 35 4.50 3.78 4.15
N ALA A 36 5.69 3.93 4.73
CA ALA A 36 6.92 3.56 4.05
C ALA A 36 7.01 2.04 3.90
N ARG A 37 7.09 1.56 2.66
CA ARG A 37 7.36 0.14 2.35
C ARG A 37 8.83 -0.24 2.50
N TYR A 38 9.71 0.75 2.71
CA TYR A 38 11.17 0.59 2.70
C TYR A 38 11.73 0.00 1.39
N VAL A 39 10.97 0.13 0.28
CA VAL A 39 11.35 -0.27 -1.08
C VAL A 39 11.02 0.88 -2.03
N ASN A 40 11.86 1.12 -3.02
CA ASN A 40 11.56 2.09 -4.07
C ASN A 40 10.56 1.49 -5.07
N GLU A 41 9.30 1.92 -4.99
CA GLU A 41 8.18 1.39 -5.80
C GLU A 41 8.39 1.57 -7.31
N SER A 42 9.06 2.63 -7.76
CA SER A 42 9.30 2.86 -9.21
C SER A 42 10.38 1.95 -9.79
N LYS A 43 11.23 1.36 -8.94
CA LYS A 43 12.29 0.43 -9.33
C LYS A 43 11.93 -1.03 -9.04
N CYS A 44 10.94 -1.28 -8.20
CA CYS A 44 10.52 -2.62 -7.82
C CYS A 44 9.78 -3.29 -8.99
N THR A 45 10.24 -4.48 -9.38
CA THR A 45 9.63 -5.28 -10.46
C THR A 45 8.68 -6.35 -9.93
N GLY A 46 8.63 -6.56 -8.60
CA GLY A 46 7.81 -7.60 -7.98
C GLY A 46 8.29 -9.03 -8.22
N CYS A 47 9.58 -9.24 -8.52
CA CYS A 47 10.11 -10.57 -8.85
C CYS A 47 10.19 -11.57 -7.68
N GLY A 48 10.11 -11.10 -6.43
CA GLY A 48 10.10 -11.96 -5.23
C GLY A 48 11.46 -12.46 -4.73
N SER A 49 12.55 -12.25 -5.49
CA SER A 49 13.89 -12.78 -5.13
C SER A 49 14.46 -12.26 -3.81
N CYS A 50 13.95 -11.13 -3.30
CA CYS A 50 14.31 -10.62 -1.98
C CYS A 50 13.77 -11.47 -0.83
N THR A 51 12.64 -12.15 -1.03
CA THR A 51 12.01 -13.00 -0.01
C THR A 51 12.80 -14.28 0.20
N ASP A 52 13.37 -14.87 -0.87
CA ASP A 52 14.11 -16.14 -0.82
C ASP A 52 15.39 -16.07 0.03
N VAL A 53 16.04 -14.89 0.06
CA VAL A 53 17.28 -14.66 0.81
C VAL A 53 17.04 -14.14 2.23
N CYS A 54 15.78 -13.86 2.58
CA CYS A 54 15.43 -13.27 3.86
C CYS A 54 15.65 -14.29 5.00
N PRO A 55 16.52 -14.00 5.98
CA PRO A 55 16.80 -14.95 7.06
C PRO A 55 15.74 -14.93 8.18
N ILE A 56 14.78 -14.00 8.13
CA ILE A 56 13.75 -13.82 9.14
C ILE A 56 12.41 -14.36 8.67
N TYR A 57 11.72 -15.06 9.57
CA TYR A 57 10.36 -15.53 9.36
C TYR A 57 9.39 -14.68 10.18
N ILE A 58 8.30 -14.27 9.53
CA ILE A 58 7.23 -13.47 10.12
C ILE A 58 5.92 -14.20 9.78
N PRO A 59 4.99 -14.38 10.75
CA PRO A 59 3.73 -15.02 10.48
C PRO A 59 2.94 -14.26 9.40
N ASN A 60 2.37 -15.01 8.46
CA ASN A 60 1.61 -14.44 7.36
C ASN A 60 0.19 -14.08 7.80
N TYR A 61 -0.07 -12.78 8.03
CA TYR A 61 -1.40 -12.30 8.42
C TYR A 61 -2.49 -12.49 7.36
N PHE A 62 -2.12 -12.61 6.08
CA PHE A 62 -3.10 -12.80 5.00
C PHE A 62 -3.74 -14.20 5.06
N ASP A 63 -2.93 -15.20 5.39
CA ASP A 63 -3.34 -16.60 5.52
C ASP A 63 -3.66 -16.96 6.99
N GLU A 64 -4.12 -16.00 7.79
CA GLU A 64 -4.48 -16.19 9.21
C GLU A 64 -3.36 -16.75 10.10
N ASN A 65 -2.10 -16.36 9.82
CA ASN A 65 -0.87 -16.87 10.45
C ASN A 65 -0.58 -18.34 10.15
N LEU A 66 -1.18 -18.88 9.09
CA LEU A 66 -0.83 -20.16 8.52
C LEU A 66 0.16 -19.88 7.38
N SER A 67 1.24 -20.66 7.32
CA SER A 67 2.42 -20.51 6.43
C SER A 67 3.45 -19.45 6.80
#